data_AF-A0A0B1SHE9-F1
#
_entry.id   AF-A0A0B1SHE9-F1
#
_cell.length_a   1.000
_cell.length_b   1.000
_cell.length_c   1.000
_cell.angle_alpha   90.00
_cell.angle_beta   90.00
_cell.angle_gamma   90.00
#
_symmetry.space_group_name_H-M   'P 1'
#
loop_
_entity.id
_entity.type
_entity.pdbx_description
1 polymer ?
#
loop_
_entity_poly.entity_id
_entity_poly.type
_entity_poly.pdbx_seq_one_letter_code
_entity_poly.pdbx_strand_id
1 'polypeptide(L)'
;MTVVPVLQNEDFSIPLPRREVTGDASETAILKYCELILGDGGTRKMREKKPKVAEIPFNSTNKYQVSIHQNGDRFLLVMKGAAEKILKVCSSVLIEGEEKSKDKKFENEFKRAYEQLGGYGERVLGFCDLELDPEKFPKTYAFDTETPNFPLSSERSR
;
A
#
# COMPACT_ATOMS: atom_id res chain seq x y z
N MET A 1 5.24 14.62 -8.86
CA MET A 1 6.45 14.00 -8.27
C MET A 1 5.96 12.86 -7.37
N THR A 2 5.54 11.77 -8.00
CA THR A 2 4.97 10.61 -7.34
C THR A 2 6.00 9.51 -7.47
N VAL A 3 6.82 9.39 -6.44
CA VAL A 3 8.02 8.54 -6.45
C VAL A 3 7.80 7.51 -5.36
N VAL A 4 7.30 6.35 -5.77
CA VAL A 4 7.43 5.15 -4.94
C VAL A 4 8.92 5.04 -4.58
N PRO A 5 9.28 4.93 -3.29
CA PRO A 5 10.63 5.21 -2.84
C PRO A 5 11.64 4.26 -3.47
N VAL A 6 12.74 4.76 -4.01
CA VAL A 6 13.80 3.96 -4.66
C VAL A 6 15.12 4.19 -3.93
N LEU A 7 15.92 3.14 -3.79
CA LEU A 7 17.30 3.26 -3.32
C LEU A 7 18.08 4.10 -4.35
N GLN A 8 18.70 5.21 -3.93
CA GLN A 8 19.44 6.08 -4.84
C GLN A 8 20.74 5.43 -5.32
N ASN A 9 21.37 4.64 -4.45
CA ASN A 9 22.60 3.91 -4.73
C ASN A 9 22.44 2.47 -4.23
N GLU A 10 22.54 1.49 -5.13
CA GLU A 10 22.57 0.05 -4.82
C GLU A 10 23.99 -0.40 -4.42
N ASP A 11 24.69 0.44 -3.65
CA ASP A 11 25.94 0.02 -3.04
C ASP A 11 25.61 -0.83 -1.81
N PHE A 12 25.52 -2.14 -2.03
CA PHE A 12 25.21 -3.11 -0.99
C PHE A 12 26.33 -3.23 0.06
N SER A 13 27.51 -2.66 -0.18
CA SER A 13 28.57 -2.55 0.83
C SER A 13 28.20 -1.60 1.97
N ILE A 14 27.25 -0.68 1.73
CA ILE A 14 26.74 0.25 2.73
C ILE A 14 25.63 -0.45 3.53
N PRO A 15 25.70 -0.45 4.88
CA PRO A 15 24.63 -0.98 5.72
C PRO A 15 23.28 -0.31 5.42
N LEU A 16 22.22 -1.11 5.35
CA LEU A 16 20.86 -0.66 5.01
C LEU A 16 20.37 0.62 5.74
N PRO A 17 20.65 0.84 7.04
CA PRO A 17 20.26 2.08 7.72
C PRO A 17 20.85 3.35 7.08
N ARG A 18 22.06 3.25 6.52
CA ARG A 18 22.83 4.36 5.92
C ARG A 18 22.59 4.53 4.42
N ARG A 19 21.84 3.63 3.78
CA ARG A 19 21.51 3.76 2.36
C ARG A 19 20.57 4.95 2.13
N GLU A 20 20.88 5.72 1.09
CA GLU A 20 20.07 6.85 0.65
C GLU A 20 18.85 6.37 -0.13
N VAL A 21 17.69 6.95 0.19
CA VAL A 21 16.40 6.62 -0.40
C VAL A 21 15.72 7.91 -0.81
N THR A 22 15.21 7.95 -2.03
CA THR A 22 14.33 9.04 -2.45
C THR A 22 12.91 8.71 -2.01
N GLY A 23 12.29 9.58 -1.22
CA GLY A 23 10.91 9.42 -0.75
C GLY A 23 10.67 10.18 0.55
N ASP A 24 9.44 10.19 1.04
CA ASP A 24 9.18 10.76 2.37
C ASP A 24 9.73 9.86 3.50
N ALA A 25 9.79 10.38 4.72
CA ALA A 25 10.36 9.64 5.85
C ALA A 25 9.64 8.31 6.12
N SER A 26 8.30 8.27 5.98
CA SER A 26 7.51 7.06 6.17
C SER A 26 7.71 6.07 5.02
N GLU A 27 7.74 6.55 3.78
CA GLU A 27 8.09 5.74 2.61
C GLU A 27 9.49 5.12 2.70
N THR A 28 10.45 5.91 3.15
CA THR A 28 11.84 5.46 3.36
C THR A 28 11.91 4.37 4.43
N ALA A 29 11.22 4.55 5.55
CA ALA A 29 11.17 3.57 6.62
C ALA A 29 10.58 2.23 6.15
N ILE A 30 9.45 2.28 5.40
CA ILE A 30 8.81 1.08 4.85
C ILE A 30 9.75 0.38 3.85
N LEU A 31 10.37 1.13 2.93
CA LEU A 31 11.30 0.53 1.96
C LEU A 31 12.45 -0.19 2.66
N LYS A 32 13.09 0.47 3.64
CA LYS A 32 14.19 -0.13 4.41
C LYS A 32 13.71 -1.37 5.18
N TYR A 33 12.52 -1.33 5.78
CA TYR A 33 11.98 -2.50 6.45
C TYR A 33 11.72 -3.68 5.51
N CYS A 34 11.15 -3.42 4.32
CA CYS A 34 10.95 -4.46 3.32
C CYS A 34 12.29 -5.04 2.80
N GLU A 35 13.29 -4.19 2.60
CA GLU A 35 14.62 -4.62 2.16
C GLU A 35 15.33 -5.48 3.23
N LEU A 36 15.11 -5.17 4.51
CA LEU A 36 15.63 -5.97 5.63
C LEU A 36 15.08 -7.41 5.60
N ILE A 37 13.80 -7.58 5.26
CA ILE A 37 13.13 -8.88 5.20
C ILE A 37 13.49 -9.64 3.91
N LEU A 38 13.48 -8.95 2.77
CA LEU A 38 13.65 -9.56 1.45
C LEU A 38 15.12 -9.74 1.04
N GLY A 39 16.04 -9.10 1.77
CA GLY A 39 17.46 -9.04 1.44
C GLY A 39 17.77 -8.01 0.35
N ASP A 40 19.07 -7.84 0.12
CA ASP A 40 19.62 -6.86 -0.81
C ASP A 40 19.11 -7.06 -2.26
N GLY A 41 18.51 -6.01 -2.81
CA GLY A 41 17.85 -5.98 -4.12
C GLY A 41 16.48 -6.68 -4.14
N GLY A 42 15.98 -7.15 -3.00
CA GLY A 42 14.73 -7.90 -2.88
C GLY A 42 13.51 -7.06 -3.21
N THR A 43 13.44 -5.82 -2.72
CA THR A 43 12.34 -4.90 -3.02
C THR A 43 12.28 -4.54 -4.50
N ARG A 44 13.44 -4.34 -5.15
CA ARG A 44 13.54 -4.08 -6.59
C ARG A 44 13.01 -5.26 -7.41
N LYS A 45 13.50 -6.47 -7.14
CA LYS A 45 13.05 -7.69 -7.83
C LYS A 45 11.54 -7.91 -7.68
N MET A 46 10.99 -7.62 -6.49
CA MET A 46 9.55 -7.71 -6.25
C MET A 46 8.75 -6.71 -7.10
N ARG A 47 9.25 -5.48 -7.23
CA ARG A 47 8.61 -4.43 -8.04
C ARG A 47 8.73 -4.67 -9.54
N GLU A 48 9.85 -5.21 -10.00
CA GLU A 48 10.02 -5.62 -11.40
C GLU A 48 9.05 -6.73 -11.81
N LYS A 49 8.74 -7.66 -10.88
CA LYS A 49 7.72 -8.70 -11.09
C LYS A 49 6.28 -8.18 -11.13
N LYS A 50 6.02 -7.03 -10.50
CA LYS A 50 4.68 -6.42 -10.39
C LYS A 50 4.72 -4.95 -10.86
N PRO A 51 4.88 -4.72 -12.18
CA PRO A 51 5.05 -3.38 -12.71
C PRO A 51 3.83 -2.51 -12.39
N LYS A 52 4.11 -1.25 -12.05
CA LYS A 52 3.09 -0.24 -11.74
C LYS A 52 2.46 0.27 -13.02
N VAL A 53 1.14 0.26 -13.08
CA VAL A 53 0.33 0.63 -14.26
C VAL A 53 -0.29 2.01 -14.08
N ALA A 54 -0.76 2.31 -12.88
CA ALA A 54 -1.34 3.61 -12.54
C ALA A 54 -1.05 3.97 -11.08
N GLU A 55 -1.08 5.25 -10.76
CA GLU A 55 -0.86 5.77 -9.42
C GLU A 55 -1.63 7.06 -9.18
N ILE A 56 -2.32 7.13 -8.05
CA ILE A 56 -2.87 8.36 -7.50
C ILE A 56 -1.92 8.84 -6.40
N PRO A 57 -1.22 9.99 -6.58
CA PRO A 57 -0.34 10.54 -5.56
C PRO A 57 -1.08 10.81 -4.25
N PHE A 58 -0.35 10.81 -3.14
CA PHE A 58 -0.90 11.24 -1.88
C PHE A 58 -1.45 12.67 -1.98
N ASN A 59 -2.72 12.84 -1.62
CA ASN A 59 -3.38 14.14 -1.57
C ASN A 59 -3.80 14.45 -0.12
N SER A 60 -3.52 15.65 0.38
CA SER A 60 -3.86 16.09 1.74
C SER A 60 -5.37 16.10 2.02
N THR A 61 -6.21 16.23 0.99
CA THR A 61 -7.67 16.16 1.07
C THR A 61 -8.15 14.72 1.29
N ASN A 62 -7.62 13.79 0.51
CA ASN A 62 -8.05 12.37 0.52
C ASN A 62 -7.31 11.54 1.58
N LYS A 63 -6.09 11.96 1.95
CA LYS A 63 -5.19 11.33 2.94
C LYS A 63 -4.83 9.87 2.64
N TYR A 64 -4.85 9.49 1.37
CA TYR A 64 -4.40 8.19 0.88
C TYR A 64 -3.61 8.34 -0.42
N GLN A 65 -2.84 7.32 -0.75
CA GLN A 65 -2.15 7.09 -2.02
C GLN A 65 -2.57 5.72 -2.54
N VAL A 66 -2.82 5.61 -3.84
CA VAL A 66 -3.21 4.35 -4.50
C VAL A 66 -2.22 4.05 -5.60
N SER A 67 -1.82 2.80 -5.74
CA SER A 67 -1.11 2.32 -6.91
C SER A 67 -1.71 1.01 -7.41
N ILE A 68 -1.73 0.85 -8.73
CA ILE A 68 -2.22 -0.35 -9.39
C ILE A 68 -1.03 -1.06 -10.03
N HIS A 69 -0.89 -2.34 -9.75
CA HIS A 69 0.21 -3.16 -10.20
C HIS A 69 -0.32 -4.35 -11.01
N GLN A 70 0.43 -4.76 -12.03
CA GLN A 70 0.13 -5.98 -12.74
C GLN A 70 0.51 -7.20 -11.89
N ASN A 71 -0.40 -8.17 -11.78
CA ASN A 71 -0.20 -9.43 -11.06
C ASN A 71 -0.64 -10.60 -11.94
N GLY A 72 0.23 -10.98 -12.89
CA GLY A 72 -0.08 -12.00 -13.90
C GLY A 72 -1.17 -11.55 -14.87
N ASP A 73 -2.32 -12.22 -14.83
CA ASP A 73 -3.49 -11.91 -15.66
C ASP A 73 -4.47 -10.93 -15.00
N ARG A 74 -4.18 -10.51 -13.76
CA ARG A 74 -5.02 -9.61 -12.98
C ARG A 74 -4.28 -8.33 -12.63
N PHE A 75 -5.03 -7.35 -12.14
CA PHE A 75 -4.47 -6.15 -11.53
C PHE A 75 -4.68 -6.18 -10.02
N LEU A 76 -3.64 -5.78 -9.29
CA LEU A 76 -3.67 -5.60 -7.85
C LEU A 76 -3.65 -4.11 -7.56
N LEU A 77 -4.73 -3.61 -6.98
CA LEU A 77 -4.79 -2.28 -6.41
C LEU A 77 -4.29 -2.35 -4.97
N VAL A 78 -3.34 -1.49 -4.63
CA VAL A 78 -2.87 -1.31 -3.26
C VAL A 78 -3.07 0.13 -2.85
N MET A 79 -3.48 0.34 -1.61
CA MET A 79 -3.71 1.67 -1.06
C MET A 79 -3.03 1.78 0.30
N LYS A 80 -2.39 2.94 0.53
CA LYS A 80 -1.82 3.31 1.83
C LYS A 80 -2.32 4.69 2.23
N GLY A 81 -2.54 4.92 3.52
CA GLY A 81 -3.04 6.22 3.98
C GLY A 81 -3.21 6.31 5.48
N ALA A 82 -3.94 7.32 5.92
CA ALA A 82 -4.34 7.44 7.32
C ALA A 82 -5.15 6.21 7.74
N ALA A 83 -4.79 5.59 8.86
CA ALA A 83 -5.36 4.32 9.32
C ALA A 83 -6.90 4.36 9.41
N GLU A 84 -7.46 5.46 9.92
CA GLU A 84 -8.92 5.68 10.00
C GLU A 84 -9.61 5.81 8.63
N LYS A 85 -8.91 6.31 7.61
CA LYS A 85 -9.44 6.43 6.25
C LYS A 85 -9.48 5.07 5.58
N ILE A 86 -8.41 4.30 5.71
CA ILE A 86 -8.32 2.94 5.18
C ILE A 86 -9.38 2.04 5.82
N LEU A 87 -9.53 2.07 7.15
CA LEU A 87 -10.56 1.30 7.85
C LEU A 87 -11.98 1.59 7.35
N LYS A 88 -12.29 2.84 6.99
CA LYS A 88 -13.61 3.21 6.45
C LYS A 88 -13.84 2.69 5.03
N VAL A 89 -12.77 2.53 4.25
CA VAL A 89 -12.81 2.07 2.86
C VAL A 89 -12.89 0.54 2.80
N CYS A 90 -12.23 -0.17 3.72
CA CYS A 90 -12.24 -1.63 3.77
C CYS A 90 -13.60 -2.20 4.19
N SER A 91 -13.98 -3.32 3.58
CA SER A 91 -15.20 -4.08 3.90
C SER A 91 -14.87 -5.43 4.53
N SER A 92 -13.74 -6.00 4.17
CA SER A 92 -13.19 -7.22 4.74
C SER A 92 -11.83 -6.94 5.37
N VAL A 93 -11.34 -7.91 6.13
CA VAL A 93 -10.04 -7.90 6.81
C VAL A 93 -9.41 -9.26 6.66
N LEU A 94 -8.12 -9.31 6.38
CA LEU A 94 -7.36 -10.56 6.30
C LEU A 94 -6.82 -10.94 7.68
N ILE A 95 -7.37 -11.99 8.30
CA ILE A 95 -6.94 -12.49 9.61
C ILE A 95 -6.43 -13.92 9.41
N GLU A 96 -5.14 -14.16 9.68
CA GLU A 96 -4.51 -15.49 9.56
C GLU A 96 -4.63 -16.13 8.16
N GLY A 97 -4.73 -15.29 7.11
CA GLY A 97 -4.90 -15.74 5.73
C GLY A 97 -6.36 -15.98 5.32
N GLU A 98 -7.31 -15.82 6.24
CA GLU A 98 -8.75 -15.87 5.95
C GLU A 98 -9.34 -14.47 5.82
N GLU A 99 -10.10 -14.25 4.76
CA GLU A 99 -10.84 -13.01 4.56
C GLU A 99 -12.13 -13.04 5.38
N LYS A 100 -12.23 -12.15 6.37
CA LYS A 100 -13.39 -12.02 7.26
C LYS A 100 -14.07 -10.68 7.03
N SER A 101 -15.39 -10.64 7.21
CA SER A 101 -16.13 -9.37 7.15
C SER A 101 -15.65 -8.44 8.27
N LYS A 102 -15.58 -7.15 7.96
CA LYS A 102 -15.27 -6.12 8.96
C LYS A 102 -16.46 -5.98 9.92
N ASP A 103 -16.34 -6.60 11.09
CA ASP A 103 -17.33 -6.49 12.15
C ASP A 103 -17.06 -5.30 13.09
N LYS A 104 -18.10 -4.83 13.77
CA LYS A 104 -17.98 -3.81 14.83
C LYS A 104 -16.98 -4.18 15.92
N LYS A 105 -16.78 -5.48 16.17
CA LYS A 105 -15.78 -5.97 17.12
C LYS A 105 -14.36 -5.62 16.63
N PHE A 106 -14.07 -5.89 15.37
CA PHE A 106 -12.79 -5.57 14.75
C PHE A 106 -12.55 -4.05 14.74
N GLU A 107 -13.57 -3.25 14.41
CA GLU A 107 -13.44 -1.78 14.44
C GLU A 107 -13.06 -1.25 15.84
N ASN A 108 -13.65 -1.83 16.90
CA ASN A 108 -13.32 -1.46 18.28
C ASN A 108 -11.89 -1.88 18.68
N GLU A 109 -11.46 -3.08 18.28
CA GLU A 109 -10.10 -3.57 18.52
C GLU A 109 -9.06 -2.72 17.77
N PHE A 110 -9.34 -2.41 16.51
CA PHE A 110 -8.51 -1.52 15.70
C PHE A 110 -8.40 -0.13 16.33
N LYS A 111 -9.53 0.45 16.78
CA LYS A 111 -9.53 1.78 17.41
C LYS A 111 -8.69 1.81 18.69
N ARG A 112 -8.77 0.76 19.52
CA ARG A 112 -7.94 0.62 20.72
C ARG A 112 -6.45 0.53 20.37
N ALA A 113 -6.08 -0.30 19.39
CA ALA A 113 -4.70 -0.40 18.94
C ALA A 113 -4.19 0.93 18.36
N TYR A 114 -5.02 1.61 17.57
CA TYR A 114 -4.71 2.93 17.01
C TYR A 114 -4.50 3.99 18.10
N GLU A 115 -5.35 4.03 19.13
CA GLU A 115 -5.20 4.94 20.27
C GLU A 115 -3.95 4.62 21.10
N GLN A 116 -3.62 3.34 21.28
CA GLN A 116 -2.40 2.93 21.99
C GLN A 116 -1.13 3.36 21.25
N LEU A 117 -1.03 3.08 19.95
CA LEU A 117 0.09 3.49 19.11
C LEU A 117 0.20 5.02 19.02
N GLY A 118 -0.95 5.70 18.92
CA GLY A 118 -1.01 7.16 19.00
C GLY A 118 -0.52 7.70 20.36
N GLY A 119 -0.80 6.99 21.45
CA GLY A 119 -0.32 7.32 22.80
C GLY A 119 1.20 7.22 22.96
N TYR A 120 1.87 6.38 22.18
CA TYR A 120 3.34 6.31 22.11
C TYR A 120 3.95 7.40 21.21
N GLY A 121 3.14 8.23 20.56
CA GLY A 121 3.60 9.23 19.60
C GLY A 121 4.02 8.63 18.25
N GLU A 122 3.63 7.38 17.97
CA GLU A 122 3.93 6.73 16.70
C GLU A 122 2.96 7.16 15.59
N ARG A 123 3.48 7.24 14.36
CA ARG A 123 2.68 7.53 13.18
C ARG A 123 2.13 6.23 12.61
N VAL A 124 0.82 6.00 12.77
CA VAL A 124 0.14 4.82 12.24
C VAL A 124 -0.32 5.05 10.80
N LEU A 125 -0.01 4.09 9.93
CA LEU A 125 -0.49 4.04 8.54
C LEU A 125 -1.37 2.80 8.35
N GLY A 126 -2.45 2.97 7.59
CA GLY A 126 -3.26 1.86 7.11
C GLY A 126 -2.79 1.41 5.73
N PHE A 127 -2.89 0.11 5.47
CA PHE A 127 -2.66 -0.51 4.18
C PHE A 127 -3.86 -1.39 3.86
N CYS A 128 -4.26 -1.42 2.59
CA CYS A 128 -5.24 -2.37 2.08
C CYS A 128 -4.92 -2.75 0.64
N ASP A 129 -5.43 -3.92 0.24
CA ASP A 129 -5.31 -4.42 -1.12
C ASP A 129 -6.65 -4.87 -1.68
N LEU A 130 -6.76 -4.79 -3.00
CA LEU A 130 -7.92 -5.23 -3.76
C LEU A 130 -7.45 -5.87 -5.06
N GLU A 131 -7.77 -7.15 -5.23
CA GLU A 131 -7.63 -7.80 -6.54
C GLU A 131 -8.78 -7.37 -7.45
N LEU A 132 -8.43 -6.75 -8.57
CA LEU A 132 -9.41 -6.32 -9.57
C LEU A 132 -9.87 -7.51 -10.42
N ASP A 133 -11.16 -7.53 -10.71
CA ASP A 133 -11.80 -8.56 -11.51
C ASP A 133 -11.29 -8.52 -12.97
N PRO A 134 -10.66 -9.60 -13.47
CA PRO A 134 -10.12 -9.63 -14.83
C PRO A 134 -11.19 -9.48 -15.92
N GLU A 135 -12.45 -9.81 -15.64
CA GLU A 135 -13.55 -9.62 -16.60
C GLU A 135 -13.90 -8.14 -16.78
N LYS A 136 -13.82 -7.36 -15.70
CA LYS A 136 -14.10 -5.91 -15.71
C LYS A 136 -12.89 -5.08 -16.09
N PHE A 137 -11.69 -5.54 -15.74
CA PHE A 137 -10.43 -4.86 -15.95
C PHE A 137 -9.47 -5.75 -16.77
N PRO A 138 -9.69 -5.88 -18.09
CA PRO A 138 -8.80 -6.66 -18.96
C PRO A 138 -7.42 -6.02 -19.04
N LYS A 139 -6.39 -6.77 -19.48
CA LYS A 139 -5.00 -6.26 -19.56
C LYS A 139 -4.82 -4.98 -20.39
N THR A 140 -5.72 -4.71 -21.33
CA THR A 140 -5.72 -3.50 -22.17
C THR A 140 -6.47 -2.32 -21.55
N TYR A 141 -6.98 -2.48 -20.32
CA TYR A 141 -7.73 -1.44 -19.64
C TYR A 141 -6.83 -0.24 -19.32
N ALA A 142 -7.24 0.94 -19.77
CA ALA A 142 -6.57 2.19 -19.46
C ALA A 142 -7.13 2.73 -18.13
N PHE A 143 -6.31 2.70 -17.08
CA PHE A 143 -6.67 3.29 -15.79
C PHE A 143 -6.56 4.81 -15.85
N ASP A 144 -7.64 5.50 -15.53
CA ASP A 144 -7.69 6.96 -15.41
C ASP A 144 -7.55 7.34 -13.93
N THR A 145 -6.55 8.16 -13.62
CA THR A 145 -6.25 8.63 -12.26
C THR A 145 -6.83 10.01 -11.94
N GLU A 146 -7.27 10.77 -12.96
CA GLU A 146 -7.92 12.08 -12.79
C GLU A 146 -9.41 11.91 -12.52
N THR A 147 -10.06 11.05 -13.31
CA THR A 147 -11.43 10.58 -13.10
C THR A 147 -11.42 9.07 -12.85
N PRO A 148 -11.29 8.64 -11.57
CA PRO A 148 -11.06 7.24 -11.22
C PRO A 148 -12.12 6.31 -11.82
N ASN A 149 -11.72 5.53 -12.81
CA ASN A 149 -12.57 4.54 -13.48
C ASN A 149 -12.51 3.15 -12.80
N PHE A 150 -11.92 3.07 -11.62
CA PHE A 150 -11.73 1.87 -10.82
C PHE A 150 -12.23 2.07 -9.39
N PRO A 151 -12.55 0.98 -8.66
CA PRO A 151 -13.06 1.09 -7.30
C PRO A 151 -12.00 1.67 -6.35
N LEU A 152 -12.23 2.92 -5.91
CA LEU A 152 -11.46 3.56 -4.84
C LEU A 152 -12.05 3.30 -3.46
N SER A 153 -13.33 3.01 -3.39
CA SER A 153 -14.01 2.67 -2.14
C SER A 153 -15.24 1.83 -2.43
N SER A 154 -15.13 0.51 -2.34
CA SER A 154 -16.29 -0.37 -2.44
C SER A 154 -16.00 -1.83 -2.08
N GLU A 155 -16.77 -2.33 -1.12
CA GLU A 155 -17.28 -3.68 -0.85
C GLU A 155 -16.37 -4.93 -0.88
N ARG A 156 -15.17 -4.91 -1.44
CA ARG A 156 -14.27 -6.10 -1.48
C ARG A 156 -12.78 -5.83 -1.21
N SER A 157 -12.42 -4.64 -0.73
CA SER A 157 -11.04 -4.37 -0.33
C SER A 157 -10.79 -4.89 1.08
N ARG A 158 -9.68 -5.61 1.24
CA ARG A 158 -9.26 -6.28 2.48
C ARG A 158 -8.01 -5.67 3.11
#